data_AF-A0A6A5H8R7-F1
#
_entry.id   AF-A0A6A5H8R7-F1
#
_cell.length_a   1.000
_cell.length_b   1.000
_cell.length_c   1.000
_cell.angle_alpha   90.00
_cell.angle_beta   90.00
_cell.angle_gamma   90.00
#
_symmetry.space_group_name_H-M   'P 1'
#
loop_
_entity.id
_entity.type
_entity.pdbx_description
1 polymer ?
#
loop_
_entity_poly.entity_id
_entity_poly.type
_entity_poly.pdbx_seq_one_letter_code
_entity_poly.pdbx_strand_id
1 'polypeptide(L)'
;MMIYRSSADPIILNYAKYATSSLVNITGSDRVTFLKEEDFLDVFSRDLRAILRNQRLSSMKLKIKESGFETAGSLFYNEFLNRNFTTISNKDNGWWCCRQNRFKSRWEFVDHLRDVNGEPLLKSFVDQFYDCFKNVLNSRGSLIRIKELDIEVTESYHFMDIARFIDMKHMKCLDISRVYRYEEQFHDEIVDTRTLTYPSSTRGVSLVVEF
;
A
#
# COMPACT_ATOMS: atom_id res chain seq x y z
N MET A 1 5.34 14.42 35.28
CA MET A 1 6.42 13.56 34.76
C MET A 1 6.02 13.08 33.37
N MET A 2 6.41 13.81 32.32
CA MET A 2 6.21 13.37 30.94
C MET A 2 7.26 12.31 30.63
N ILE A 3 6.81 11.08 30.39
CA ILE A 3 7.69 10.01 29.93
C ILE A 3 7.92 10.22 28.44
N TYR A 4 9.04 10.85 28.08
CA TYR A 4 9.56 10.78 26.72
C TYR A 4 9.92 9.31 26.44
N ARG A 5 9.06 8.61 25.69
CA ARG A 5 9.46 7.36 25.06
C ARG A 5 10.42 7.74 23.93
N SER A 6 11.70 7.45 24.13
CA SER A 6 12.67 7.31 23.05
C SER A 6 12.21 6.15 22.15
N SER A 7 11.34 6.43 21.17
CA SER A 7 11.09 5.50 20.07
C SER A 7 12.20 5.70 19.05
N ALA A 8 12.85 4.62 18.62
CA ALA A 8 13.62 4.65 17.39
C ALA A 8 12.74 5.18 16.25
N ASP A 9 13.34 5.92 15.31
CA ASP A 9 12.59 6.44 14.17
C ASP A 9 11.90 5.30 13.41
N PRO A 10 10.60 5.42 13.10
CA PRO A 10 9.88 4.39 12.38
C PRO A 10 10.49 4.20 10.99
N ILE A 11 10.70 2.94 10.60
CA ILE A 11 10.98 2.60 9.20
C ILE A 11 9.64 2.54 8.49
N ILE A 12 9.39 3.48 7.59
CA ILE A 12 8.18 3.51 6.77
C ILE A 12 8.58 3.12 5.35
N LEU A 13 7.93 2.11 4.82
CA LEU A 13 8.13 1.58 3.48
C LEU A 13 6.82 1.72 2.71
N ASN A 14 6.83 2.58 1.72
CA ASN A 14 5.70 2.82 0.84
C ASN A 14 5.96 2.13 -0.47
N TYR A 15 4.99 1.35 -0.93
CA TYR A 15 5.04 0.65 -2.20
C TYR A 15 3.88 1.16 -3.06
N ALA A 16 4.09 1.30 -4.37
CA ALA A 16 3.01 1.45 -5.34
C ALA A 16 3.29 0.67 -6.63
N LYS A 17 2.23 0.13 -7.24
CA LYS A 17 2.34 -0.50 -8.57
C LYS A 17 2.50 0.59 -9.64
N TYR A 18 3.30 0.31 -10.66
CA TYR A 18 3.46 1.18 -11.82
C TYR A 18 3.56 0.34 -13.09
N ALA A 19 2.44 0.14 -13.79
CA ALA A 19 2.34 -0.77 -14.93
C ALA A 19 2.85 -2.19 -14.56
N THR A 20 3.94 -2.64 -15.19
CA THR A 20 4.64 -3.92 -14.91
C THR A 20 5.79 -3.77 -13.91
N SER A 21 5.96 -2.59 -13.32
CA SER A 21 7.08 -2.21 -12.46
C SER A 21 6.59 -1.79 -11.07
N SER A 22 7.53 -1.54 -10.17
CA SER A 22 7.26 -1.18 -8.78
C SER A 22 7.91 0.15 -8.37
N LEU A 23 7.18 0.97 -7.62
CA LEU A 23 7.69 2.15 -6.94
C LEU A 23 7.90 1.81 -5.47
N VAL A 24 9.08 2.13 -4.93
CA VAL A 24 9.40 1.94 -3.50
C VAL A 24 9.95 3.24 -2.94
N ASN A 25 9.40 3.69 -1.81
CA ASN A 25 9.87 4.86 -1.07
C ASN A 25 10.06 4.49 0.40
N ILE A 26 11.25 4.78 0.95
CA ILE A 26 11.56 4.59 2.37
C ILE A 26 11.55 5.96 3.03
N THR A 27 10.66 6.23 3.98
CA THR A 27 10.65 7.55 4.65
C THR A 27 11.96 7.77 5.40
N GLY A 28 12.49 8.99 5.31
CA GLY A 28 13.85 9.33 5.74
C GLY A 28 14.89 9.19 4.63
N SER A 29 14.53 8.63 3.47
CA SER A 29 15.28 8.69 2.23
C SER A 29 14.52 9.55 1.23
N ASP A 30 15.11 10.66 0.77
CA ASP A 30 14.58 11.49 -0.32
C ASP A 30 14.71 10.77 -1.69
N ARG A 31 14.59 9.45 -1.73
CA ARG A 31 14.80 8.66 -2.95
C ARG A 31 13.68 7.68 -3.14
N VAL A 32 13.05 7.78 -4.30
CA VAL A 32 12.16 6.74 -4.80
C VAL A 32 12.95 5.81 -5.72
N THR A 33 12.91 4.53 -5.38
CA THR A 33 13.46 3.45 -6.18
C THR A 33 12.41 2.98 -7.18
N PHE A 34 12.79 2.95 -8.46
CA PHE A 34 11.96 2.42 -9.53
C PHE A 34 12.51 1.05 -9.95
N LEU A 35 11.78 -0.01 -9.60
CA LEU A 35 12.16 -1.38 -9.90
C LEU A 35 11.44 -1.82 -11.17
N LYS A 36 12.17 -1.81 -12.28
CA LYS A 36 11.65 -2.14 -13.61
C LYS A 36 11.33 -3.63 -13.69
N GLU A 37 10.16 -3.95 -14.24
CA GLU A 37 9.72 -5.33 -14.51
C GLU A 37 9.68 -6.23 -13.25
N GLU A 38 9.72 -5.64 -12.06
CA GLU A 38 9.49 -6.34 -10.80
C GLU A 38 8.04 -6.16 -10.36
N ASP A 39 7.37 -7.29 -10.09
CA ASP A 39 6.00 -7.27 -9.56
C ASP A 39 5.95 -6.66 -8.16
N PHE A 40 4.93 -5.84 -7.96
CA PHE A 40 4.73 -5.09 -6.73
C PHE A 40 4.58 -5.98 -5.49
N LEU A 41 3.83 -7.08 -5.58
CA LEU A 41 3.61 -7.98 -4.47
C LEU A 41 4.87 -8.79 -4.16
N ASP A 42 5.64 -9.15 -5.18
CA ASP A 42 6.92 -9.84 -5.02
C ASP A 42 7.94 -8.96 -4.29
N VAL A 43 8.07 -7.69 -4.69
CA VAL A 43 8.94 -6.70 -4.03
C VAL A 43 8.52 -6.53 -2.56
N PHE A 44 7.23 -6.27 -2.33
CA PHE A 44 6.69 -6.12 -0.97
C PHE A 44 6.96 -7.37 -0.12
N SER A 45 6.67 -8.56 -0.65
CA SER A 45 6.84 -9.84 0.03
C SER A 45 8.30 -10.11 0.38
N ARG A 46 9.23 -9.82 -0.55
CA ARG A 46 10.68 -9.94 -0.33
C ARG A 46 11.14 -9.06 0.82
N ASP A 47 10.77 -7.78 0.79
CA ASP A 47 11.23 -6.79 1.75
C ASP A 47 10.62 -7.04 3.13
N LEU A 48 9.31 -7.32 3.19
CA LEU A 48 8.63 -7.73 4.42
C LEU A 48 9.27 -8.98 5.02
N ARG A 49 9.56 -10.00 4.21
CA ARG A 49 10.26 -11.21 4.69
C ARG A 49 11.61 -10.90 5.28
N ALA A 50 12.39 -10.03 4.64
CA ALA A 50 13.70 -9.63 5.16
C ALA A 50 13.57 -8.93 6.52
N ILE A 51 12.59 -8.04 6.68
CA ILE A 51 12.32 -7.32 7.94
C ILE A 51 11.89 -8.30 9.04
N LEU A 52 10.91 -9.16 8.76
CA LEU A 52 10.34 -10.06 9.77
C LEU A 52 11.30 -11.20 10.15
N ARG A 53 12.24 -11.59 9.28
CA ARG A 53 13.33 -12.54 9.61
C ARG A 53 14.38 -11.92 10.52
N ASN A 54 14.68 -10.64 10.32
CA ASN A 54 15.68 -9.92 11.12
C ASN A 54 15.09 -9.30 12.39
N GLN A 55 13.79 -9.43 12.63
CA GLN A 55 13.12 -9.01 13.85
C GLN A 55 13.60 -9.84 15.05
N ARG A 56 14.58 -9.32 15.78
CA ARG A 56 15.12 -9.92 17.03
C ARG A 56 14.46 -9.36 18.30
N LEU A 57 13.82 -8.21 18.21
CA LEU A 57 13.33 -7.44 19.36
C LEU A 57 11.85 -7.72 19.64
N SER A 58 11.50 -8.04 20.89
CA SER A 58 10.12 -8.35 21.31
C SER A 58 9.14 -7.16 21.31
N SER A 59 9.59 -5.96 20.93
CA SER A 59 8.86 -4.70 21.03
C SER A 59 8.33 -4.14 19.70
N MET A 60 8.32 -4.94 18.62
CA MET A 60 7.91 -4.48 17.30
C MET A 60 6.47 -3.95 17.30
N LYS A 61 6.28 -2.75 16.74
CA LYS A 61 4.98 -2.28 16.27
C LYS A 61 4.92 -2.39 14.76
N LEU A 62 3.80 -2.90 14.27
CA LEU A 62 3.56 -3.11 12.85
C LEU A 62 2.28 -2.38 12.46
N LYS A 63 2.37 -1.49 11.48
CA LYS A 63 1.20 -0.90 10.83
C LYS A 63 1.20 -1.24 9.36
N ILE A 64 0.09 -1.78 8.88
CA ILE A 64 -0.12 -2.09 7.47
C ILE A 64 -1.37 -1.34 7.04
N LYS A 65 -1.16 -0.31 6.22
CA LYS A 65 -2.24 0.57 5.76
C LYS A 65 -2.32 0.55 4.25
N GLU A 66 -3.55 0.46 3.78
CA GLU A 66 -3.86 0.70 2.40
C GLU A 66 -3.74 2.20 2.11
N SER A 67 -3.31 2.55 0.90
CA SER A 67 -3.19 3.94 0.48
C SER A 67 -3.78 4.12 -0.91
N GLY A 68 -4.73 5.03 -1.04
CA GLY A 68 -5.31 5.39 -2.33
C GLY A 68 -4.29 6.07 -3.25
N PHE A 69 -4.65 6.21 -4.54
CA PHE A 69 -3.79 6.86 -5.53
C PHE A 69 -3.40 8.29 -5.17
N GLU A 70 -4.23 9.03 -4.44
CA GLU A 70 -3.90 10.40 -4.00
C GLU A 70 -2.75 10.41 -3.00
N THR A 71 -2.80 9.50 -2.01
CA THR A 71 -1.73 9.32 -1.02
C THR A 71 -0.47 8.80 -1.68
N ALA A 72 -0.57 7.76 -2.51
CA ALA A 72 0.56 7.25 -3.28
C ALA A 72 1.15 8.35 -4.18
N GLY A 73 0.31 9.04 -4.93
CA GLY A 73 0.70 10.18 -5.76
C GLY A 73 1.44 11.24 -4.97
N SER A 74 0.94 11.63 -3.78
CA SER A 74 1.64 12.57 -2.91
C SER A 74 3.02 12.08 -2.46
N LEU A 75 3.15 10.81 -2.11
CA LEU A 75 4.39 10.21 -1.61
C LEU A 75 5.46 10.04 -2.69
N PHE A 76 5.05 9.84 -3.95
CA PHE A 76 5.95 9.52 -5.05
C PHE A 76 6.16 10.70 -6.02
N TYR A 77 5.29 11.72 -6.01
CA TYR A 77 5.31 12.81 -6.98
C TYR A 77 6.61 13.63 -7.01
N ASN A 78 7.11 14.04 -5.85
CA ASN A 78 8.26 14.95 -5.77
C ASN A 78 9.53 14.37 -6.42
N GLU A 79 9.70 13.05 -6.35
CA GLU A 79 10.82 12.34 -6.98
C GLU A 79 10.64 12.18 -8.49
N PHE A 80 9.39 12.02 -8.93
CA PHE A 80 9.04 11.86 -10.34
C PHE A 80 9.05 13.18 -11.12
N LEU A 81 8.92 14.33 -10.45
CA LEU A 81 9.04 15.66 -11.06
C LEU A 81 10.35 15.86 -11.86
N ASN A 82 11.45 15.25 -11.40
CA ASN A 82 12.77 15.48 -11.96
C ASN A 82 13.16 14.49 -13.07
N ARG A 83 12.32 13.49 -13.36
CA ARG A 83 12.60 12.46 -14.36
C ARG A 83 11.76 12.67 -15.61
N ASN A 84 12.36 12.43 -16.78
CA ASN A 84 11.65 12.42 -18.04
C ASN A 84 10.92 11.09 -18.19
N PHE A 85 9.60 11.11 -18.33
CA PHE A 85 8.80 9.94 -18.63
C PHE A 85 8.08 10.12 -19.96
N THR A 86 7.94 9.02 -20.69
CA THR A 86 7.06 8.95 -21.84
C THR A 86 5.69 8.59 -21.31
N THR A 87 4.78 9.56 -21.24
CA THR A 87 3.38 9.29 -20.90
C THR A 87 2.61 8.89 -22.16
N ILE A 88 1.87 7.78 -22.06
CA ILE A 88 0.84 7.39 -23.02
C ILE A 88 -0.47 7.50 -22.25
N SER A 89 -1.08 8.69 -22.26
CA SER A 89 -2.41 8.88 -21.70
C SER A 89 -3.45 8.68 -22.79
N ASN A 90 -4.43 7.81 -22.54
CA ASN A 90 -5.64 7.77 -23.35
C ASN A 90 -6.62 8.79 -22.77
N LYS A 91 -6.65 10.02 -23.30
CA LYS A 91 -7.79 10.89 -23.00
C LYS A 91 -9.04 10.28 -23.58
N ASP A 92 -10.19 10.52 -22.95
CA ASP A 92 -11.56 10.10 -23.30
C ASP A 92 -12.00 10.25 -24.78
N ASN A 93 -11.14 10.79 -25.65
CA ASN A 93 -11.38 11.09 -27.05
C ASN A 93 -10.50 10.27 -28.03
N GLY A 94 -9.83 9.20 -27.60
CA GLY A 94 -9.20 8.22 -28.50
C GLY A 94 -7.93 8.67 -29.23
N TRP A 95 -7.27 9.75 -28.78
CA TRP A 95 -5.97 10.18 -29.32
C TRP A 95 -4.82 9.89 -28.37
N TRP A 96 -3.89 9.06 -28.83
CA TRP A 96 -2.67 8.70 -28.12
C TRP A 96 -1.67 9.85 -28.26
N CYS A 97 -1.60 10.70 -27.25
CA CYS A 97 -0.61 11.76 -27.21
C CYS A 97 0.66 11.25 -26.53
N CYS A 98 1.68 10.89 -27.30
CA CYS A 98 3.02 10.67 -26.77
C CYS A 98 3.62 12.03 -26.38
N ARG A 99 3.69 12.32 -25.08
CA ARG A 99 4.37 13.52 -24.57
C ARG A 99 5.57 13.10 -23.74
N GLN A 100 6.77 13.56 -24.13
CA GLN A 100 7.90 13.68 -23.22
C GLN A 100 7.64 14.91 -22.35
N ASN A 101 6.99 14.75 -21.20
CA ASN A 101 6.83 15.85 -20.26
C ASN A 101 7.04 15.37 -18.82
N ARG A 102 7.63 16.26 -18.03
CA ARG A 102 7.57 16.21 -16.57
C ARG A 102 6.12 16.45 -16.15
N PHE A 103 5.65 15.77 -15.12
CA PHE A 103 4.35 16.04 -14.52
C PHE A 103 4.32 17.49 -14.01
N LYS A 104 3.29 18.27 -14.34
CA LYS A 104 3.15 19.67 -13.92
C LYS A 104 2.50 19.81 -12.56
N SER A 105 1.79 18.79 -12.11
CA SER A 105 1.10 18.76 -10.83
C SER A 105 1.04 17.35 -10.25
N ARG A 106 0.86 17.25 -8.93
CA ARG A 106 0.60 15.99 -8.23
C ARG A 106 -0.60 15.26 -8.84
N TRP A 107 -1.64 16.01 -9.20
CA TRP A 107 -2.86 15.47 -9.80
C TRP A 107 -2.61 14.82 -11.16
N GLU A 108 -1.78 15.44 -12.00
CA GLU A 108 -1.39 14.86 -13.30
C GLU A 108 -0.63 13.53 -13.12
N PHE A 109 0.17 13.40 -12.05
CA PHE A 109 0.84 12.14 -11.72
C PHE A 109 -0.12 11.11 -11.14
N VAL A 110 -1.08 11.51 -10.31
CA VAL A 110 -2.16 10.65 -9.79
C VAL A 110 -2.98 10.06 -10.94
N ASP A 111 -3.39 10.90 -11.89
CA ASP A 111 -4.16 10.46 -13.06
C ASP A 111 -3.33 9.52 -13.94
N HIS A 112 -2.04 9.82 -14.15
CA HIS A 112 -1.14 8.90 -14.83
C HIS A 112 -1.00 7.55 -14.12
N LEU A 113 -0.89 7.53 -12.79
CA LEU A 113 -0.86 6.29 -12.02
C LEU A 113 -2.14 5.48 -12.19
N ARG A 114 -3.30 6.14 -12.29
CA ARG A 114 -4.57 5.47 -12.60
C ARG A 114 -4.54 4.86 -13.99
N ASP A 115 -4.16 5.64 -14.99
CA ASP A 115 -4.13 5.20 -16.39
C ASP A 115 -3.22 3.99 -16.62
N VAL A 116 -1.98 4.01 -16.11
CA VAL A 116 -1.00 2.95 -16.38
C VAL A 116 -1.24 1.68 -15.58
N ASN A 117 -1.90 1.77 -14.43
CA ASN A 117 -2.20 0.61 -13.59
C ASN A 117 -3.57 0.00 -13.91
N GLY A 118 -4.43 0.75 -14.60
CA GLY A 118 -5.84 0.45 -14.82
C GLY A 118 -6.64 0.41 -13.51
N GLU A 119 -7.91 0.03 -13.63
CA GLU A 119 -8.79 -0.31 -12.50
C GLU A 119 -8.61 -1.80 -12.16
N PRO A 120 -8.09 -2.18 -10.98
CA PRO A 120 -7.97 -3.60 -10.62
C PRO A 120 -9.32 -4.10 -10.11
N LEU A 121 -9.57 -5.41 -10.19
CA LEU A 121 -10.54 -6.03 -9.31
C LEU A 121 -9.99 -5.96 -7.89
N LEU A 122 -10.42 -4.95 -7.13
CA LEU A 122 -9.92 -4.60 -5.80
C LEU A 122 -9.82 -5.81 -4.88
N LYS A 123 -10.89 -6.61 -4.83
CA LYS A 123 -10.95 -7.82 -4.01
C LYS A 123 -9.79 -8.78 -4.32
N SER A 124 -9.52 -9.02 -5.60
CA SER A 124 -8.42 -9.91 -6.02
C SER A 124 -7.06 -9.37 -5.59
N PHE A 125 -6.84 -8.05 -5.65
CA PHE A 125 -5.59 -7.46 -5.20
C PHE A 125 -5.39 -7.57 -3.70
N VAL A 126 -6.43 -7.26 -2.91
CA VAL A 126 -6.38 -7.35 -1.44
C VAL A 126 -6.18 -8.81 -1.02
N ASP A 127 -6.88 -9.76 -1.65
CA ASP A 127 -6.70 -11.19 -1.40
C ASP A 127 -5.25 -11.62 -1.67
N GLN A 128 -4.68 -11.25 -2.81
CA GLN A 128 -3.28 -11.56 -3.15
C GLN A 128 -2.30 -10.94 -2.16
N PHE A 129 -2.56 -9.73 -1.66
CA PHE A 129 -1.75 -9.08 -0.64
C PHE A 129 -1.75 -9.90 0.67
N TYR A 130 -2.92 -10.28 1.15
CA TYR A 130 -3.04 -11.06 2.38
C TYR A 130 -2.46 -12.47 2.24
N ASP A 131 -2.61 -13.10 1.07
CA ASP A 131 -1.94 -14.37 0.77
C ASP A 131 -0.41 -14.23 0.78
N CYS A 132 0.14 -13.15 0.21
CA CYS A 132 1.56 -12.86 0.30
C CYS A 132 2.01 -12.68 1.75
N PHE A 133 1.26 -11.90 2.55
CA PHE A 133 1.60 -11.67 3.95
C PHE A 133 1.55 -12.98 4.77
N LYS A 134 0.50 -13.77 4.59
CA LYS A 134 0.34 -15.10 5.18
C LYS A 134 1.52 -16.01 4.84
N ASN A 135 1.94 -16.05 3.57
CA ASN A 135 3.08 -16.85 3.13
C ASN A 135 4.40 -16.40 3.77
N VAL A 136 4.61 -15.08 3.91
CA VAL A 136 5.78 -14.55 4.63
C VAL A 136 5.77 -15.00 6.09
N LEU A 137 4.64 -14.88 6.79
CA LEU A 137 4.50 -15.28 8.19
C LEU A 137 4.72 -16.78 8.38
N ASN A 138 4.11 -17.62 7.52
CA ASN A 138 4.26 -19.06 7.54
C ASN A 138 5.74 -19.50 7.37
N SER A 139 6.51 -18.77 6.56
CA SER A 139 7.92 -19.08 6.30
C SER A 139 8.87 -18.89 7.49
N ARG A 140 8.42 -18.27 8.60
CA ARG A 140 9.26 -18.02 9.79
C ARG A 140 9.44 -19.26 10.68
N GLY A 141 8.58 -20.26 10.56
CA GLY A 141 8.60 -21.46 11.42
C GLY A 141 8.25 -21.21 12.90
N SER A 142 8.02 -19.95 13.30
CA SER A 142 7.63 -19.56 14.65
C SER A 142 6.68 -18.36 14.64
N LEU A 143 5.83 -18.25 15.66
CA LEU A 143 4.93 -17.11 15.83
C LEU A 143 5.71 -15.78 15.89
N ILE A 144 5.15 -14.73 15.29
CA ILE A 144 5.70 -13.38 15.37
C ILE A 144 5.28 -12.69 16.66
N ARG A 145 6.24 -12.12 17.37
CA ARG A 145 5.99 -11.32 18.57
C ARG A 145 5.81 -9.87 18.16
N ILE A 146 4.54 -9.45 18.09
CA ILE A 146 4.14 -8.08 17.79
C ILE A 146 3.53 -7.50 19.07
N LYS A 147 4.03 -6.34 19.49
CA LYS A 147 3.53 -5.65 20.67
C LYS A 147 2.27 -4.84 20.34
N GLU A 148 2.26 -4.18 19.19
CA GLU A 148 1.14 -3.35 18.73
C GLU A 148 0.93 -3.61 17.23
N LEU A 149 -0.27 -4.05 16.85
CA LEU A 149 -0.68 -4.27 15.45
C LEU A 149 -1.81 -3.32 15.10
N ASP A 150 -1.62 -2.54 14.04
CA ASP A 150 -2.63 -1.68 13.39
C ASP A 150 -2.76 -2.17 11.94
N ILE A 151 -3.93 -2.72 11.59
CA ILE A 151 -4.15 -3.33 10.28
C ILE A 151 -5.50 -2.97 9.68
N GLU A 152 -5.46 -2.65 8.39
CA GLU A 152 -6.64 -2.37 7.57
C GLU A 152 -7.09 -3.61 6.79
N VAL A 153 -8.31 -4.10 7.05
CA VAL A 153 -8.88 -5.29 6.38
C VAL A 153 -10.13 -4.94 5.59
N THR A 154 -10.36 -5.65 4.48
CA THR A 154 -11.64 -5.56 3.75
C THR A 154 -12.64 -6.58 4.30
N GLU A 155 -12.15 -7.80 4.57
CA GLU A 155 -12.93 -8.94 5.05
C GLU A 155 -12.33 -9.54 6.32
N SER A 156 -13.17 -10.14 7.15
CA SER A 156 -12.71 -10.71 8.43
C SER A 156 -11.71 -11.86 8.25
N TYR A 157 -11.83 -12.65 7.18
CA TYR A 157 -10.93 -13.77 6.91
C TYR A 157 -9.48 -13.32 6.65
N HIS A 158 -9.28 -12.11 6.12
CA HIS A 158 -7.94 -11.55 5.89
C HIS A 158 -7.11 -11.51 7.18
N PHE A 159 -7.71 -11.04 8.27
CA PHE A 159 -7.05 -11.04 9.58
C PHE A 159 -6.99 -12.44 10.19
N MET A 160 -8.08 -13.20 10.16
CA MET A 160 -8.15 -14.52 10.80
C MET A 160 -7.10 -15.48 10.24
N ASP A 161 -6.78 -15.36 8.94
CA ASP A 161 -5.76 -16.17 8.30
C ASP A 161 -4.34 -15.84 8.74
N ILE A 162 -4.04 -14.58 9.07
CA ILE A 162 -2.72 -14.19 9.56
C ILE A 162 -2.60 -14.31 11.10
N ALA A 163 -3.72 -14.19 11.82
CA ALA A 163 -3.76 -14.15 13.29
C ALA A 163 -3.14 -15.41 13.92
N ARG A 164 -3.29 -16.57 13.27
CA ARG A 164 -2.70 -17.85 13.70
C ARG A 164 -1.17 -17.86 13.74
N PHE A 165 -0.52 -16.89 13.08
CA PHE A 165 0.94 -16.77 13.04
C PHE A 165 1.47 -15.72 14.03
N ILE A 166 0.60 -15.09 14.83
CA ILE A 166 0.95 -14.02 15.77
C ILE A 166 0.93 -14.57 17.20
N ASP A 167 1.95 -14.24 17.98
CA ASP A 167 2.03 -14.55 19.40
C ASP A 167 1.18 -13.56 20.21
N MET A 168 -0.11 -13.87 20.32
CA MET A 168 -1.09 -13.02 21.00
C MET A 168 -0.78 -12.79 22.48
N LYS A 169 0.04 -13.64 23.12
CA LYS A 169 0.43 -13.45 24.54
C LYS A 169 1.33 -12.23 24.73
N HIS A 170 2.05 -11.82 23.69
CA HIS A 170 2.96 -10.68 23.72
C HIS A 170 2.33 -9.39 23.18
N MET A 171 1.10 -9.48 22.65
CA MET A 171 0.37 -8.36 22.08
C MET A 171 -0.27 -7.51 23.18
N LYS A 172 -0.01 -6.20 23.12
CA LYS A 172 -0.60 -5.20 24.03
C LYS A 172 -1.73 -4.41 23.39
N CYS A 173 -1.67 -4.24 22.08
CA CYS A 173 -2.67 -3.51 21.30
C CYS A 173 -2.92 -4.20 19.97
N LEU A 174 -4.20 -4.34 19.63
CA LEU A 174 -4.66 -4.80 18.34
C LEU A 174 -5.74 -3.81 17.88
N ASP A 175 -5.45 -3.10 16.80
CA ASP A 175 -6.39 -2.21 16.11
C ASP A 175 -6.66 -2.78 14.72
N ILE A 176 -7.93 -3.02 14.42
CA ILE A 176 -8.39 -3.56 13.15
C ILE A 176 -9.43 -2.59 12.62
N SER A 177 -9.07 -1.88 11.57
CA SER A 177 -10.00 -1.00 10.87
C SER A 177 -10.51 -1.69 9.61
N ARG A 178 -11.84 -1.70 9.44
CA ARG A 178 -12.44 -2.13 8.18
C ARG A 178 -12.33 -1.00 7.17
N VAL A 179 -11.78 -1.29 6.00
CA VAL A 179 -11.77 -0.36 4.89
C VAL A 179 -13.14 -0.42 4.21
N TYR A 180 -14.02 0.54 4.55
CA TYR A 180 -15.30 0.71 3.87
C TYR A 180 -15.09 1.39 2.53
N ARG A 181 -15.75 0.90 1.47
CA ARG A 181 -15.78 1.58 0.18
C ARG A 181 -17.19 1.80 -0.33
N TYR A 182 -17.36 2.96 -0.94
CA TYR A 182 -18.62 3.52 -1.46
C TYR A 182 -19.37 2.60 -2.43
N GLU A 183 -18.77 1.54 -2.96
CA GLU A 183 -19.45 0.57 -3.82
C GLU A 183 -20.47 -0.30 -3.06
N GLU A 184 -20.30 -0.51 -1.74
CA GLU A 184 -21.28 -1.27 -0.94
C GLU A 184 -22.56 -0.47 -0.60
N GLN A 185 -22.61 0.84 -0.88
CA GLN A 185 -23.80 1.67 -0.60
C GLN A 185 -24.90 1.60 -1.68
N PHE A 186 -24.66 1.00 -2.85
CA PHE A 186 -25.60 1.04 -3.97
C PHE A 186 -26.45 -0.22 -4.16
N HIS A 187 -26.44 -1.16 -3.21
CA HIS A 187 -27.35 -2.32 -3.27
C HIS A 187 -28.73 -2.09 -2.69
N ASP A 188 -28.97 -0.95 -2.03
CA ASP A 188 -30.30 -0.49 -1.64
C ASP A 188 -30.54 0.92 -2.21
N GLU A 189 -31.61 1.06 -3.00
CA GLU A 189 -32.12 2.27 -3.67
C GLU A 189 -31.45 2.72 -4.99
N ILE A 190 -32.13 2.35 -6.08
CA ILE A 190 -32.13 3.08 -7.34
C ILE A 190 -32.73 4.48 -7.08
N VAL A 191 -31.90 5.53 -7.07
CA VAL A 191 -32.34 6.89 -7.43
C VAL A 191 -31.33 7.50 -8.39
N ASP A 192 -31.84 7.73 -9.60
CA ASP A 192 -31.21 8.39 -10.73
C ASP A 192 -30.76 9.82 -10.35
N THR A 193 -29.45 10.00 -10.15
CA THR A 193 -28.81 11.32 -10.29
C THR A 193 -27.45 11.15 -10.95
N ARG A 194 -27.26 11.84 -12.09
CA ARG A 194 -25.97 12.01 -12.75
C ARG A 194 -25.00 12.68 -11.79
N THR A 195 -24.18 11.87 -11.12
CA THR A 195 -23.07 12.33 -10.30
C THR A 195 -21.82 11.73 -10.90
N LEU A 196 -20.83 12.58 -11.22
CA LEU A 196 -19.52 12.15 -11.70
C LEU A 196 -18.90 11.24 -10.63
N THR A 197 -18.91 9.94 -10.89
CA THR A 197 -18.33 8.90 -10.05
C THR A 197 -16.82 8.89 -10.22
N TYR A 198 -16.08 9.14 -9.14
CA TYR A 198 -14.66 8.81 -9.06
C TYR A 198 -14.54 7.46 -8.34
N PRO A 199 -14.20 6.36 -9.02
CA PRO A 199 -13.85 5.14 -8.34
C PRO A 199 -12.59 5.38 -7.51
N SER A 200 -12.71 5.28 -6.20
CA SER A 200 -11.57 5.16 -5.31
C SER A 200 -11.03 3.73 -5.43
N SER A 201 -10.37 3.42 -6.55
CA SER A 201 -9.57 2.20 -6.64
C SER A 201 -8.19 2.48 -6.09
N THR A 202 -7.67 1.51 -5.35
CA THR A 202 -6.35 1.61 -4.72
C THR A 202 -5.30 1.69 -5.81
N ARG A 203 -4.10 2.24 -5.55
CA ARG A 203 -2.98 1.33 -5.32
C ARG A 203 -1.75 2.00 -4.69
N GLY A 204 -1.56 1.71 -3.41
CA GLY A 204 -0.33 1.86 -2.64
C GLY A 204 -0.50 1.10 -1.32
N VAL A 205 0.59 0.60 -0.75
CA VAL A 205 0.61 0.01 0.59
C VAL A 205 1.70 0.68 1.39
N SER A 206 1.36 1.13 2.59
CA SER A 206 2.29 1.70 3.54
C SER A 206 2.53 0.71 4.67
N LEU A 207 3.77 0.29 4.81
CA LEU A 207 4.26 -0.58 5.87
C LEU A 207 5.08 0.27 6.84
N VAL A 208 4.60 0.41 8.08
CA VAL A 208 5.33 1.11 9.14
C VAL A 208 5.81 0.09 10.17
N VAL A 209 7.12 0.11 10.44
CA VAL A 209 7.76 -0.77 11.42
C VAL A 209 8.53 0.06 12.42
N GLU A 210 8.18 -0.09 13.70
CA GLU A 210 8.91 0.49 14.84
C GLU A 210 9.48 -0.66 15.68
N PHE A 211 10.74 -0.56 16.08
CA PHE A 211 11.43 -1.58 16.89
C PHE A 211 11.61 -1.18 18.35
#